data_AF-A0ABD1CWW0-F1
#
_entry.id   AF-A0ABD1CWW0-F1
#
_cell.length_a   1.000
_cell.length_b   1.000
_cell.length_c   1.000
_cell.angle_alpha   90.00
_cell.angle_beta   90.00
_cell.angle_gamma   90.00
#
_symmetry.space_group_name_H-M   'P 1'
#
loop_
_entity.id
_entity.type
_entity.pdbx_description
1 polymer ?
#
loop_
_entity_poly.entity_id
_entity_poly.type
_entity_poly.pdbx_seq_one_letter_code
_entity_poly.pdbx_strand_id
1 'polypeptide(L)'
;MIAFFVLLAILGAGAYTDPKCAYLNCMREYRPGGAYCARGDPYALCQCHNGYNLATLLRCPYGQAFNEYLNRCAENTERVRNTCFYFFQRRGMVPNQQQYGRGMVPNQQQYGYGYGK
;
A
#
# COMPACT_ATOMS: atom_id res chain seq x y z
N MET A 1 7.19 47.97 18.31
CA MET A 1 7.80 47.52 17.03
C MET A 1 7.61 46.03 16.93
N ILE A 2 6.59 45.62 16.20
CA ILE A 2 6.11 44.24 16.08
C ILE A 2 7.06 43.54 15.11
N ALA A 3 8.03 42.80 15.65
CA ALA A 3 8.89 41.96 14.83
C ALA A 3 8.10 40.71 14.45
N PHE A 4 7.42 40.82 13.31
CA PHE A 4 6.89 39.75 12.48
C PHE A 4 8.01 38.73 12.16
N PHE A 5 8.32 37.83 13.08
CA PHE A 5 9.05 36.60 12.73
C PHE A 5 8.05 35.52 12.35
N VAL A 6 7.36 35.78 11.23
CA VAL A 6 6.75 34.75 10.38
C VAL A 6 7.91 34.06 9.67
N LEU A 7 8.66 33.26 10.41
CA LEU A 7 9.71 32.42 9.87
C LEU A 7 9.07 31.15 9.36
N LEU A 8 8.78 31.19 8.06
CA LEU A 8 8.73 30.07 7.13
C LEU A 8 8.35 28.72 7.77
N ALA A 9 7.04 28.46 7.85
CA ALA A 9 6.55 27.12 7.62
C ALA A 9 6.96 26.75 6.19
N ILE A 10 8.16 26.17 6.07
CA ILE A 10 8.67 25.62 4.82
C ILE A 10 7.56 24.71 4.31
N LEU A 11 6.99 25.11 3.18
CA LEU A 11 6.11 24.32 2.34
C LEU A 11 6.89 23.06 1.93
N GLY A 12 6.96 22.10 2.84
CA GLY A 12 7.00 20.71 2.48
C GLY A 12 5.67 20.45 1.80
N ALA A 13 5.62 20.69 0.49
CA ALA A 13 4.73 19.96 -0.39
C ALA A 13 5.18 18.48 -0.37
N GLY A 14 5.13 17.86 0.81
CA GLY A 14 4.97 16.42 0.91
C GLY A 14 3.62 16.20 0.29
N ALA A 15 3.61 15.91 -1.01
CA ALA A 15 2.46 15.39 -1.69
C ALA A 15 1.85 14.36 -0.74
N TYR A 16 0.64 14.65 -0.26
CA TYR A 16 -0.01 13.91 0.82
C TYR A 16 -0.13 12.46 0.36
N THR A 17 0.92 11.70 0.64
CA THR A 17 1.05 10.30 0.33
C THR A 17 0.20 9.66 1.40
N ASP A 18 -0.95 9.14 0.99
CA ASP A 18 -1.80 8.41 1.90
C ASP A 18 -0.93 7.40 2.67
N PRO A 19 -1.03 7.31 4.00
CA PRO A 19 -0.15 6.45 4.80
C PRO A 19 -0.23 4.98 4.32
N LYS A 20 -1.30 4.58 3.62
CA LYS A 20 -1.44 3.26 3.00
C LYS A 20 -0.51 3.05 1.79
N CYS A 21 -0.05 4.12 1.14
CA CYS A 21 0.78 4.13 -0.06
C CYS A 21 2.20 4.66 0.17
N ALA A 22 2.51 5.17 1.37
CA ALA A 22 3.80 5.80 1.70
C ALA A 22 5.03 4.88 1.56
N TYR A 23 4.82 3.55 1.48
CA TYR A 23 5.90 2.58 1.29
C TYR A 23 6.39 2.50 -0.17
N LEU A 24 5.67 3.09 -1.12
CA LEU A 24 5.99 3.01 -2.55
C LEU A 24 6.99 4.08 -2.94
N ASN A 25 8.09 3.65 -3.55
CA ASN A 25 9.01 4.54 -4.24
C ASN A 25 8.81 4.44 -5.77
N CYS A 26 7.88 5.22 -6.29
CA CYS A 26 7.43 5.19 -7.69
C CYS A 26 8.52 5.59 -8.71
N MET A 27 9.58 6.26 -8.27
CA MET A 27 10.68 6.69 -9.16
C MET A 27 11.83 5.69 -9.24
N ARG A 28 12.02 4.84 -8.22
CA ARG A 28 13.20 3.95 -8.13
C ARG A 28 12.88 2.46 -8.18
N GLU A 29 11.79 2.03 -7.56
CA GLU A 29 11.51 0.61 -7.34
C GLU A 29 10.31 0.12 -8.14
N TYR A 30 9.37 1.02 -8.45
CA TYR A 30 8.08 0.66 -9.01
C TYR A 30 7.89 1.27 -10.39
N ARG A 31 7.10 0.59 -11.23
CA ARG A 31 6.85 1.02 -12.61
C ARG A 31 6.02 2.31 -12.62
N PRO A 32 6.39 3.30 -13.45
CA PRO A 32 5.54 4.45 -13.68
C PRO A 32 4.17 4.01 -14.20
N GLY A 33 3.08 4.50 -13.60
CA GLY A 33 1.71 4.11 -13.96
C GLY A 33 1.25 2.74 -13.45
N GLY A 34 2.08 2.01 -12.69
CA GLY A 34 1.71 0.75 -12.07
C GLY A 34 0.75 0.93 -10.89
N ALA A 35 -0.13 -0.06 -10.67
CA ALA A 35 -0.95 -0.18 -9.48
C ALA A 35 -0.35 -1.20 -8.50
N TYR A 36 -0.47 -0.89 -7.21
CA TYR A 36 0.14 -1.64 -6.12
C TYR A 36 -0.82 -1.78 -4.94
N CYS A 37 -0.51 -2.69 -4.03
CA CYS A 37 -1.36 -2.95 -2.88
C CYS A 37 -1.44 -1.76 -1.92
N ALA A 38 -2.63 -1.37 -1.49
CA ALA A 38 -2.76 -0.46 -0.37
C ALA A 38 -2.50 -1.20 0.95
N ARG A 39 -1.73 -0.59 1.84
CA ARG A 39 -1.40 -1.20 3.12
C ARG A 39 -2.66 -1.28 4.00
N GLY A 40 -3.00 -2.50 4.43
CA GLY A 40 -4.14 -2.73 5.32
C GLY A 40 -5.51 -2.58 4.67
N ASP A 41 -5.59 -2.41 3.34
CA ASP A 41 -6.88 -2.25 2.65
C ASP A 41 -6.88 -3.05 1.35
N PRO A 42 -7.50 -4.25 1.31
CA PRO A 42 -7.57 -5.06 0.11
C PRO A 42 -8.54 -4.48 -0.94
N TYR A 43 -9.36 -3.49 -0.57
CA TYR A 43 -10.36 -2.85 -1.44
C TYR A 43 -9.83 -1.56 -2.07
N ALA A 44 -8.57 -1.23 -1.84
CA ALA A 44 -7.90 -0.08 -2.40
C ALA A 44 -6.56 -0.46 -3.02
N LEU A 45 -6.10 0.36 -3.95
CA LEU A 45 -4.83 0.24 -4.63
C LEU A 45 -4.11 1.58 -4.61
N CYS A 46 -2.80 1.52 -4.71
CA CYS A 46 -1.93 2.68 -4.82
C CYS A 46 -1.42 2.77 -6.25
N GLN A 47 -1.79 3.81 -6.98
CA GLN A 47 -1.32 4.03 -8.35
C GLN A 47 -0.17 5.02 -8.37
N CYS A 48 0.97 4.59 -8.91
CA CYS A 48 2.13 5.44 -9.10
C CYS A 48 1.94 6.40 -10.27
N HIS A 49 2.26 7.68 -10.07
CA HIS A 49 2.27 8.67 -11.14
C HIS A 49 3.60 8.65 -11.90
N ASN A 50 3.53 8.89 -13.21
CA ASN A 50 4.73 8.95 -14.04
C ASN A 50 5.53 10.24 -13.74
N GLY A 51 6.85 10.10 -13.56
CA GLY A 51 7.75 11.23 -13.31
C GLY A 51 7.72 11.81 -11.89
N TYR A 52 6.91 11.26 -10.97
CA TYR A 52 6.82 11.72 -9.59
C TYR A 52 6.98 10.56 -8.61
N ASN A 53 7.64 10.80 -7.47
CA ASN A 53 7.67 9.84 -6.37
C ASN A 53 6.39 9.90 -5.52
N LEU A 54 5.25 9.78 -6.18
CA LEU A 54 3.92 9.93 -5.57
C LEU A 54 3.03 8.79 -6.02
N ALA A 55 2.35 8.18 -5.05
CA ALA A 55 1.27 7.24 -5.28
C ALA A 55 -0.06 7.81 -4.78
N THR A 56 -1.12 7.65 -5.59
CA THR A 56 -2.49 8.02 -5.20
C THR A 56 -3.25 6.78 -4.76
N LEU A 57 -3.96 6.88 -3.63
CA LEU A 57 -4.88 5.86 -3.18
C LEU A 57 -6.16 5.91 -4.02
N LEU A 58 -6.47 4.80 -4.69
CA LEU A 58 -7.69 4.61 -5.46
C LEU A 58 -8.48 3.44 -4.89
N ARG A 59 -9.80 3.60 -4.80
CA ARG A 59 -10.69 2.55 -4.29
C ARG A 59 -11.17 1.69 -5.46
N CYS A 60 -11.18 0.38 -5.26
CA CYS A 60 -11.77 -0.52 -6.24
C CYS A 60 -13.29 -0.31 -6.33
N PRO A 61 -13.92 -0.64 -7.47
CA PRO A 61 -15.37 -0.66 -7.61
C PRO A 61 -16.03 -1.48 -6.50
N TYR A 62 -17.28 -1.15 -6.16
CA TYR A 62 -18.00 -1.80 -5.06
C TYR A 62 -18.00 -3.33 -5.19
N GLY A 63 -17.64 -4.01 -4.11
CA GLY A 63 -17.57 -5.47 -4.06
C GLY A 63 -16.35 -6.09 -4.74
N GLN A 64 -15.34 -5.30 -5.13
CA GLN A 64 -14.09 -5.78 -5.71
C GLN A 64 -12.90 -5.53 -4.78
N ALA A 65 -11.90 -6.41 -4.87
CA ALA A 65 -10.62 -6.28 -4.18
C ALA A 65 -9.48 -6.20 -5.20
N PHE A 66 -8.38 -5.53 -4.84
CA PHE A 66 -7.22 -5.41 -5.72
C PHE A 66 -6.49 -6.75 -5.83
N ASN A 67 -6.26 -7.20 -7.06
CA ASN A 67 -5.46 -8.38 -7.35
C ASN A 67 -4.09 -7.95 -7.86
N GLU A 68 -3.06 -8.14 -7.03
CA GLU A 68 -1.69 -7.76 -7.37
C GLU A 68 -1.12 -8.51 -8.58
N TYR A 69 -1.47 -9.79 -8.74
CA TYR A 69 -0.96 -10.60 -9.86
C TYR A 69 -1.53 -10.16 -11.21
N LEU A 70 -2.79 -9.69 -11.21
CA LEU A 70 -3.46 -9.19 -12.42
C LEU A 70 -3.31 -7.67 -12.57
N ASN A 71 -2.73 -7.00 -11.58
CA ASN A 71 -2.57 -5.55 -11.51
C ASN A 71 -3.90 -4.79 -11.76
N ARG A 72 -5.01 -5.31 -11.23
CA ARG A 72 -6.36 -4.74 -11.40
C ARG A 72 -7.31 -5.14 -10.28
N CYS A 73 -8.40 -4.40 -10.14
CA CYS A 73 -9.52 -4.82 -9.29
C CYS A 73 -10.20 -6.06 -9.88
N ALA A 74 -10.51 -7.01 -9.00
CA ALA A 74 -11.14 -8.28 -9.34
C ALA A 74 -12.22 -8.64 -8.30
N GLU A 75 -12.96 -9.71 -8.56
CA GLU A 75 -13.98 -10.20 -7.64
C GLU A 75 -13.44 -10.42 -6.22
N ASN A 76 -14.22 -10.01 -5.22
CA ASN A 76 -13.85 -10.08 -3.81
C ASN A 76 -13.86 -11.52 -3.25
N THR A 77 -12.92 -12.32 -3.72
CA THR A 77 -12.63 -13.65 -3.19
C THR A 77 -11.52 -13.58 -2.13
N GLU A 78 -11.47 -14.56 -1.25
CA GLU A 78 -10.40 -14.67 -0.25
C GLU A 78 -9.01 -14.70 -0.90
N ARG A 79 -8.87 -15.44 -2.01
CA ARG A 79 -7.64 -15.51 -2.80
C ARG A 79 -7.17 -14.13 -3.25
N VAL A 80 -8.09 -13.28 -3.74
CA VAL A 80 -7.78 -11.92 -4.20
C VAL A 80 -7.38 -11.04 -3.02
N ARG A 81 -8.15 -11.05 -1.92
CA ARG A 81 -7.83 -10.25 -0.71
C ARG A 81 -6.44 -10.60 -0.14
N ASN A 82 -6.06 -11.87 -0.20
CA ASN A 82 -4.78 -12.34 0.32
C ASN A 82 -3.60 -12.02 -0.61
N THR A 83 -3.82 -11.62 -1.87
CA THR A 83 -2.71 -11.24 -2.78
C THR A 83 -1.86 -10.12 -2.19
N CYS A 84 -2.51 -9.11 -1.59
CA CYS A 84 -1.81 -8.01 -0.97
C CYS A 84 -1.11 -8.39 0.33
N PHE A 85 -1.69 -9.30 1.12
CA PHE A 85 -1.00 -9.86 2.28
C PHE A 85 0.34 -10.50 1.86
N TYR A 86 0.31 -11.38 0.85
CA TYR A 86 1.52 -12.04 0.35
C TYR A 86 2.50 -11.06 -0.30
N PHE A 87 2.02 -10.03 -0.99
CA PHE A 87 2.87 -8.97 -1.55
C PHE A 87 3.73 -8.27 -0.48
N PHE A 88 3.15 -7.94 0.67
CA PHE A 88 3.87 -7.32 1.79
C PHE A 88 4.77 -8.33 2.50
N GLN A 89 4.27 -9.54 2.76
CA GLN A 89 5.03 -10.61 3.41
C GLN A 89 6.32 -10.94 2.63
N ARG A 90 6.24 -11.05 1.29
CA ARG A 90 7.41 -11.32 0.42
C ARG A 90 8.48 -10.22 0.46
N ARG A 91 8.11 -8.99 0.85
CA ARG A 91 9.04 -7.86 1.00
C ARG A 91 9.51 -7.65 2.44
N GLY A 92 9.22 -8.56 3.36
CA GLY A 92 9.52 -8.39 4.78
C GLY A 92 8.79 -7.21 5.43
N MET A 93 7.74 -6.69 4.77
CA MET A 93 6.92 -5.60 5.30
C MET A 93 5.82 -6.22 6.16
N VAL A 94 5.66 -5.76 7.41
CA VAL A 94 4.58 -6.24 8.28
C VAL A 94 3.22 -5.93 7.61
N PRO A 95 2.44 -6.94 7.20
CA PRO A 95 1.09 -6.71 6.74
C PRO A 95 0.25 -6.32 7.95
N ASN A 96 -0.59 -5.28 7.85
CA ASN A 96 -1.45 -4.90 8.98
C ASN A 96 -2.54 -5.96 9.20
N GLN A 97 -2.22 -7.00 9.97
CA GLN A 97 -3.07 -8.17 10.22
C GLN A 97 -4.43 -7.82 10.84
N GLN A 98 -4.56 -6.67 11.50
CA GLN A 98 -5.82 -6.27 12.14
C GLN A 98 -6.89 -5.81 11.13
N GLN A 99 -6.49 -5.34 9.95
CA GLN A 99 -7.40 -4.78 8.94
C GLN A 99 -7.73 -5.75 7.80
N TYR A 100 -6.86 -6.73 7.53
CA TYR A 100 -7.24 -7.94 6.80
C TYR A 100 -8.02 -8.80 7.80
N GLY A 101 -9.34 -8.59 7.90
CA GLY A 101 -10.21 -9.02 9.00
C GLY A 101 -9.93 -10.43 9.57
N ARG A 102 -10.37 -10.68 10.82
CA ARG A 102 -10.12 -11.85 11.71
C ARG A 102 -10.08 -13.30 11.13
N GLY A 103 -10.28 -13.51 9.84
CA GLY A 103 -10.07 -14.78 9.12
C GLY A 103 -9.28 -14.65 7.79
N MET A 104 -8.63 -13.52 7.50
CA MET A 104 -7.83 -13.29 6.28
C MET A 104 -6.33 -13.54 6.49
N VAL A 105 -5.91 -13.92 7.70
CA VAL A 105 -4.55 -14.40 7.93
C VAL A 105 -4.54 -15.85 7.46
N PRO A 106 -3.89 -16.20 6.33
CA PRO A 106 -3.69 -17.60 5.99
C PRO A 106 -2.97 -18.25 7.17
N ASN A 107 -3.44 -19.44 7.58
CA ASN A 107 -2.94 -20.15 8.75
C ASN A 107 -1.40 -20.10 8.77
N GLN A 108 -0.86 -19.33 9.72
CA GLN A 108 0.57 -19.03 9.83
C GLN A 108 1.39 -20.31 10.05
N GLN A 109 0.73 -21.42 10.46
CA GLN A 109 1.34 -22.71 10.71
C GLN A 109 1.75 -23.48 9.44
N GLN A 110 1.31 -23.09 8.25
CA GLN A 110 1.65 -23.83 7.02
C GLN A 110 2.91 -23.33 6.30
N TYR A 111 3.44 -22.16 6.69
CA TYR A 111 4.65 -21.60 6.06
C TYR A 111 5.58 -21.03 7.13
N GLY A 112 6.11 -21.93 7.95
CA GLY A 112 7.27 -21.65 8.77
C GLY A 112 8.48 -21.33 7.88
N TYR A 113 8.67 -20.05 7.57
CA TYR A 113 9.97 -19.53 7.15
C TYR A 113 10.62 -18.87 8.35
N GLY A 114 11.50 -19.63 8.99
CA GLY A 114 12.35 -19.17 10.05
C GLY A 114 13.20 -17.99 9.59
N TYR A 115 13.17 -16.92 10.38
CA TYR A 115 14.34 -16.07 10.54
C TYR A 115 15.05 -16.55 11.80
N GLY A 116 15.91 -17.53 11.58
CA GLY A 116 16.97 -17.88 12.52
C GLY A 116 18.16 -16.96 12.30
N LYS A 117 18.64 -16.41 13.43
CA LYS A 117 19.85 -15.60 13.66
C LYS A 117 19.76 -14.12 13.31
#